data_AF-A0A4P8KRM1-F1
#
_entry.id   AF-A0A4P8KRM1-F1
#
_cell.length_a   1.000
_cell.length_b   1.000
_cell.length_c   1.000
_cell.angle_alpha   90.00
_cell.angle_beta   90.00
_cell.angle_gamma   90.00
#
_symmetry.space_group_name_H-M   'P 1'
#
loop_
_entity.id
_entity.type
_entity.pdbx_description
1 polymer ?
#
loop_
_entity_poly.entity_id
_entity_poly.type
_entity_poly.pdbx_seq_one_letter_code
_entity_poly.pdbx_strand_id
1 'polypeptide(L)'
;MPDDTDDELARLQARAYGPAADIDAEGLARLAELQESRTAAAPVAAPTADGASAAEALAALFGPPSGSAAASDAASRAAAPTRRGLRAGLREDNLAPAPEPEVAFEPLPDAAPEVPEEEPTAPARSSAAARIASSLPSGRMRWVWLASLVVAIVVTALVTTWMRPSDGAGQLASMHLQADVVSGDRTRGGMWEQEGVRYYGEYLGLHIYSLRSCLQAAVGATRTPVSGTCAGEGLPPIMDIYFGGTSSGGSFAVPDAVLERYPDGGVLRFTLRGDAVFVDEGDLPGRT
;
A
#
# COMPACT_ATOMS: atom_id res chain seq x y z
N MET A 1 -11.67 5.15 -36.97
CA MET A 1 -10.82 6.35 -37.09
C MET A 1 -10.30 6.59 -35.69
N PRO A 2 -8.98 6.58 -35.45
CA PRO A 2 -8.46 7.09 -34.19
C PRO A 2 -8.96 8.53 -34.01
N ASP A 3 -9.50 8.85 -32.84
CA ASP A 3 -9.94 10.21 -32.56
C ASP A 3 -8.69 11.10 -32.43
N ASP A 4 -8.66 12.24 -33.10
CA ASP A 4 -7.52 13.19 -33.08
C ASP A 4 -7.08 13.56 -31.65
N THR A 5 -8.01 13.45 -30.68
CA THR A 5 -7.77 13.66 -29.24
C THR A 5 -6.90 12.59 -28.59
N ASP A 6 -6.99 11.33 -29.01
CA ASP A 6 -6.14 10.25 -28.48
C ASP A 6 -4.69 10.42 -28.95
N ASP A 7 -4.49 10.83 -30.20
CA ASP A 7 -3.17 11.09 -30.77
C ASP A 7 -2.53 12.37 -30.18
N GLU A 8 -3.32 13.38 -29.84
CA GLU A 8 -2.85 14.56 -29.09
C GLU A 8 -2.41 14.17 -27.66
N LEU A 9 -3.23 13.38 -26.95
CA LEU A 9 -2.92 12.92 -25.58
C LEU A 9 -1.65 12.06 -25.54
N ALA A 10 -1.49 11.11 -26.45
CA ALA A 10 -0.30 10.27 -26.53
C ALA A 10 0.98 11.09 -26.76
N ARG A 11 0.93 12.11 -27.63
CA ARG A 11 2.06 13.02 -27.88
C ARG A 11 2.41 13.87 -26.65
N LEU A 12 1.41 14.39 -25.94
CA LEU A 12 1.63 15.18 -24.72
C LEU A 12 2.17 14.32 -23.58
N GLN A 13 1.70 13.07 -23.42
CA GLN A 13 2.25 12.13 -22.43
C GLN A 13 3.70 11.77 -22.73
N ALA A 14 4.06 11.55 -23.99
CA ALA A 14 5.43 11.28 -24.38
C ALA A 14 6.37 12.47 -24.09
N ARG A 15 5.89 13.71 -24.26
CA ARG A 15 6.66 14.92 -23.91
C ARG A 15 6.70 15.22 -22.42
N ALA A 16 5.69 14.80 -21.65
CA ALA A 16 5.66 14.99 -20.20
C ALA A 16 6.50 13.96 -19.44
N TYR A 17 6.49 12.70 -19.90
CA TYR A 17 7.05 11.56 -19.15
C TYR A 17 8.08 10.74 -19.93
N GLY A 18 8.42 11.13 -21.16
CA GLY A 18 9.41 10.44 -21.98
C GLY A 18 10.87 10.74 -21.57
N PRO A 19 11.84 10.01 -22.14
CA PRO A 19 13.26 10.18 -21.84
C PRO A 19 13.82 11.56 -22.24
N ALA A 20 13.11 12.28 -23.11
CA ALA A 20 13.40 13.64 -23.51
C ALA A 20 12.25 14.58 -23.09
N ALA A 21 11.79 14.46 -21.84
CA ALA A 21 10.67 15.25 -21.35
C ALA A 21 10.95 16.76 -21.45
N ASP A 22 10.15 17.45 -22.26
CA ASP A 22 10.35 18.86 -22.65
C ASP A 22 9.03 19.66 -22.71
N ILE A 23 8.07 19.30 -21.86
CA ILE A 23 6.75 19.95 -21.82
C ILE A 23 6.78 21.26 -21.02
N ASP A 24 6.08 22.27 -21.51
CA ASP A 24 5.88 23.55 -20.82
C ASP A 24 4.60 23.56 -19.98
N ALA A 25 4.36 24.66 -19.25
CA ALA A 25 3.20 24.79 -18.38
C ALA A 25 1.86 24.73 -19.15
N GLU A 26 1.82 25.28 -20.36
CA GLU A 26 0.63 25.24 -21.22
C GLU A 26 0.36 23.81 -21.70
N GLY A 27 1.40 23.07 -22.08
CA GLY A 27 1.29 21.66 -22.46
C GLY A 27 0.80 20.78 -21.31
N LEU A 28 1.24 21.03 -20.07
CA LEU A 28 0.73 20.31 -18.89
C LEU A 28 -0.74 20.63 -18.61
N ALA A 29 -1.17 21.88 -18.76
CA ALA A 29 -2.57 22.26 -18.60
C ALA A 29 -3.45 21.57 -19.66
N ARG A 30 -2.98 21.53 -20.92
CA ARG A 30 -3.68 20.83 -22.01
C ARG A 30 -3.76 19.31 -21.78
N LEU A 31 -2.69 18.71 -21.25
CA LEU A 31 -2.69 17.30 -20.88
C LEU A 31 -3.75 16.99 -19.80
N ALA A 32 -3.85 17.84 -18.78
CA ALA A 32 -4.85 17.69 -17.72
C ALA A 32 -6.29 17.81 -18.26
N GLU A 33 -6.56 18.79 -19.13
CA GLU A 33 -7.86 18.99 -19.77
C GLU A 33 -8.29 17.76 -20.59
N LEU A 34 -7.37 17.17 -21.36
CA LEU A 34 -7.65 15.97 -22.16
C LEU A 34 -7.90 14.73 -21.28
N GLN A 35 -7.19 14.59 -20.16
CA GLN A 35 -7.41 13.50 -19.19
C GLN A 35 -8.78 13.63 -18.49
N GLU A 36 -9.17 14.85 -18.11
CA GLU A 36 -10.48 15.12 -17.54
C GLU A 36 -11.60 14.86 -18.55
N SER A 37 -11.43 15.32 -19.80
CA SER A 37 -12.38 15.08 -20.88
C SER A 37 -12.56 13.59 -21.17
N ARG A 38 -11.48 12.79 -21.12
CA ARG A 38 -11.56 11.33 -21.26
C ARG A 38 -12.30 10.68 -20.11
N THR A 39 -12.11 11.17 -18.89
CA THR A 39 -12.80 10.67 -17.69
C THR A 39 -14.30 11.01 -17.74
N ALA A 40 -14.64 12.18 -18.27
CA ALA A 40 -16.03 12.62 -18.44
C ALA A 40 -16.74 11.95 -19.63
N ALA A 41 -16.01 11.66 -20.71
CA ALA A 41 -16.52 11.01 -21.91
C ALA A 41 -16.53 9.48 -21.82
N ALA A 42 -15.80 8.90 -20.85
CA ALA A 42 -15.92 7.49 -20.54
C ALA A 42 -17.39 7.21 -20.24
N PRO A 43 -18.09 6.39 -21.05
CA PRO A 43 -19.47 6.06 -20.76
C PRO A 43 -19.46 5.45 -19.37
N VAL A 44 -20.12 6.12 -18.43
CA VAL A 44 -20.52 5.49 -17.18
C VAL A 44 -21.29 4.27 -17.63
N ALA A 45 -20.62 3.12 -17.61
CA ALA A 45 -21.24 1.85 -17.90
C ALA A 45 -22.35 1.77 -16.87
N ALA A 46 -23.58 2.08 -17.30
CA ALA A 46 -24.77 1.82 -16.52
C ALA A 46 -24.59 0.38 -16.03
N PRO A 47 -24.78 0.10 -14.74
CA PRO A 47 -24.59 -1.24 -14.20
C PRO A 47 -25.47 -2.18 -15.01
N THR A 48 -24.86 -2.85 -15.99
CA THR A 48 -25.53 -3.88 -16.75
C THR A 48 -25.83 -4.96 -15.73
N ALA A 49 -27.09 -5.38 -15.68
CA ALA A 49 -27.63 -6.35 -14.74
C ALA A 49 -26.88 -7.71 -14.74
N ASP A 50 -25.90 -7.90 -15.62
CA ASP A 50 -24.92 -8.99 -15.61
C ASP A 50 -23.85 -8.89 -14.51
N GLY A 51 -23.80 -7.79 -13.74
CA GLY A 51 -22.99 -7.70 -12.52
C GLY A 51 -23.41 -8.67 -11.41
N ALA A 52 -24.65 -9.17 -11.45
CA ALA A 52 -25.08 -10.28 -10.60
C ALA A 52 -24.33 -11.58 -10.97
N SER A 53 -24.03 -11.81 -12.24
CA SER A 53 -23.39 -13.04 -12.72
C SER A 53 -21.91 -13.16 -12.33
N ALA A 54 -21.15 -12.06 -12.31
CA ALA A 54 -19.73 -12.11 -11.92
C ALA A 54 -19.55 -12.29 -10.39
N ALA A 55 -20.39 -11.63 -9.59
CA ALA A 55 -20.41 -11.82 -8.14
C ALA A 55 -20.99 -13.20 -7.75
N GLU A 56 -21.97 -13.71 -8.51
CA GLU A 56 -22.56 -15.05 -8.32
C GLU A 56 -21.64 -16.16 -8.85
N ALA A 57 -20.82 -15.91 -9.88
CA ALA A 57 -19.76 -16.82 -10.32
C ALA A 57 -18.59 -16.87 -9.34
N LEU A 58 -18.23 -15.75 -8.71
CA LEU A 58 -17.26 -15.73 -7.61
C LEU A 58 -17.85 -16.38 -6.34
N ALA A 59 -19.11 -16.13 -6.00
CA ALA A 59 -19.79 -16.81 -4.90
C ALA A 59 -20.01 -18.31 -5.15
N ALA A 60 -20.15 -18.74 -6.41
CA ALA A 60 -20.21 -20.15 -6.80
C ALA A 60 -18.83 -20.84 -6.75
N LEU A 61 -17.75 -20.10 -7.00
CA LEU A 61 -16.38 -20.60 -6.89
C LEU A 61 -15.92 -20.74 -5.42
N PHE A 62 -16.44 -19.87 -4.54
CA PHE A 62 -16.12 -19.83 -3.10
C PHE A 62 -17.31 -20.18 -2.20
N GLY A 63 -18.25 -20.98 -2.71
CA GLY A 63 -19.51 -21.29 -2.02
C GLY A 63 -19.30 -21.77 -0.58
N PRO A 64 -20.25 -21.49 0.34
CA PRO A 64 -20.15 -21.95 1.72
C PRO A 64 -19.99 -23.47 1.76
N PRO A 65 -19.21 -24.03 2.71
CA PRO A 65 -19.05 -25.48 2.81
C PRO A 65 -20.43 -26.09 2.93
N SER A 66 -20.84 -26.82 1.90
CA SER A 66 -22.11 -27.53 1.89
C SER A 66 -22.04 -28.58 2.99
N GLY A 67 -22.64 -28.23 4.14
CA GLY A 67 -22.81 -29.14 5.25
C GLY A 67 -23.56 -30.37 4.75
N SER A 68 -22.86 -31.50 4.75
CA SER A 68 -23.45 -32.80 4.48
C SER A 68 -24.45 -33.13 5.59
N ALA A 69 -25.72 -32.85 5.34
CA ALA A 69 -26.82 -33.41 6.12
C ALA A 69 -27.21 -34.75 5.51
N ALA A 70 -26.71 -35.85 6.07
CA ALA A 70 -27.40 -37.14 6.04
C ALA A 70 -26.90 -38.06 7.17
N ALA A 71 -27.79 -38.24 8.16
CA ALA A 71 -28.03 -39.45 8.93
C ALA A 71 -26.87 -40.06 9.74
N SER A 72 -26.94 -39.88 11.07
CA SER A 72 -26.79 -40.98 12.04
C SER A 72 -27.42 -40.58 13.37
N ASP A 73 -28.70 -40.89 13.48
CA ASP A 73 -29.44 -40.95 14.73
C ASP A 73 -29.14 -42.33 15.35
N ALA A 74 -28.31 -42.39 16.39
CA ALA A 74 -28.34 -43.42 17.44
C ALA A 74 -27.19 -43.27 18.45
N ALA A 75 -27.59 -43.14 19.72
CA ALA A 75 -26.89 -43.63 20.92
C ALA A 75 -25.52 -43.02 21.28
N SER A 76 -25.52 -42.08 22.23
CA SER A 76 -25.09 -42.41 23.60
C SER A 76 -25.32 -41.26 24.58
N ARG A 77 -26.09 -41.60 25.62
CA ARG A 77 -25.99 -40.95 26.94
C ARG A 77 -24.59 -41.21 27.47
N ALA A 78 -23.85 -40.17 27.83
CA ALA A 78 -22.84 -40.26 28.88
C ALA A 78 -22.46 -38.86 29.38
N ALA A 79 -22.85 -38.61 30.63
CA ALA A 79 -22.11 -37.85 31.64
C ALA A 79 -21.49 -36.50 31.28
N ALA A 80 -22.12 -35.45 31.80
CA ALA A 80 -21.46 -34.21 32.17
C ALA A 80 -20.38 -34.44 33.25
N PRO A 81 -19.21 -33.79 33.14
CA PRO A 81 -18.40 -33.45 34.30
C PRO A 81 -18.38 -31.93 34.52
N THR A 82 -18.97 -31.56 35.66
CA THR A 82 -18.64 -30.42 36.54
C THR A 82 -17.55 -29.43 36.10
N ARG A 83 -17.96 -28.18 35.86
CA ARG A 83 -17.11 -26.98 36.06
C ARG A 83 -16.74 -26.86 37.54
N ARG A 84 -15.46 -27.01 37.87
CA ARG A 84 -14.89 -26.64 39.19
C ARG A 84 -13.62 -25.83 38.95
N GLY A 85 -13.48 -24.76 39.72
CA GLY A 85 -12.68 -23.59 39.40
C GLY A 85 -11.18 -23.78 39.27
N LEU A 86 -10.56 -22.82 38.60
CA LEU A 86 -9.17 -22.42 38.81
C LEU A 86 -9.09 -20.90 38.65
N ARG A 87 -9.19 -20.22 39.80
CA ARG A 87 -8.65 -18.87 40.01
C ARG A 87 -7.19 -19.06 40.43
N ALA A 88 -6.27 -18.64 39.58
CA ALA A 88 -4.89 -18.29 39.91
C ALA A 88 -4.55 -17.18 38.90
N GLY A 89 -4.38 -15.93 39.30
CA GLY A 89 -3.36 -15.51 40.25
C GLY A 89 -2.06 -15.28 39.48
N LEU A 90 -2.06 -14.33 38.54
CA LEU A 90 -0.85 -13.83 37.91
C LEU A 90 -0.67 -12.37 38.29
N ARG A 91 0.58 -12.08 38.59
CA ARG A 91 1.08 -11.13 39.55
C ARG A 91 1.69 -9.97 38.78
N GLU A 92 1.22 -8.76 39.04
CA GLU A 92 1.84 -7.52 38.57
C GLU A 92 3.08 -7.26 39.44
N ASP A 93 4.25 -7.75 39.03
CA ASP A 93 5.53 -7.38 39.64
C ASP A 93 6.67 -7.52 38.60
N ASN A 94 7.47 -6.46 38.45
CA ASN A 94 8.70 -6.29 37.64
C ASN A 94 8.58 -5.69 36.24
N LEU A 95 8.26 -4.38 36.20
CA LEU A 95 8.81 -3.47 35.20
C LEU A 95 10.21 -3.03 35.66
N ALA A 96 11.25 -3.58 35.04
CA ALA A 96 12.58 -2.98 35.11
C ALA A 96 12.64 -1.77 34.15
N PRO A 97 13.20 -0.62 34.54
CA PRO A 97 13.36 0.51 33.64
C PRO A 97 14.38 0.16 32.54
N ALA A 98 13.97 0.34 31.28
CA ALA A 98 14.86 0.22 30.14
C ALA A 98 15.92 1.33 30.17
N PRO A 99 17.19 1.04 29.82
CA PRO A 99 18.23 2.06 29.75
C PRO A 99 17.97 3.03 28.59
N GLU A 100 18.13 4.32 28.88
CA GLU A 100 18.05 5.41 27.90
C GLU A 100 19.17 5.25 26.84
N PRO A 101 18.87 5.40 25.54
CA PRO A 101 19.91 5.39 24.52
C PRO A 101 20.72 6.68 24.55
N GLU A 102 22.02 6.57 24.82
CA GLU A 102 23.00 7.64 24.60
C GLU A 102 23.06 7.98 23.11
N VAL A 103 22.53 9.14 22.74
CA VAL A 103 22.64 9.70 21.39
C VAL A 103 24.07 10.25 21.23
N ALA A 104 24.94 9.44 20.65
CA ALA A 104 26.25 9.88 20.18
C ALA A 104 26.07 10.74 18.92
N PHE A 105 26.18 12.05 19.08
CA PHE A 105 26.31 12.99 17.96
C PHE A 105 27.71 12.86 17.35
N GLU A 106 27.81 12.26 16.16
CA GLU A 106 29.00 12.42 15.33
C GLU A 106 29.08 13.86 14.81
N PRO A 107 30.23 14.54 14.97
CA PRO A 107 30.43 15.88 14.45
C PRO A 107 30.52 15.85 12.91
N LEU A 108 29.64 16.65 12.30
CA LEU A 108 29.63 16.97 10.88
C LEU A 108 31.01 17.51 10.45
N PRO A 109 31.67 16.94 9.42
CA PRO A 109 32.93 17.49 8.93
C PRO A 109 32.71 18.83 8.22
N ASP A 110 33.50 19.79 8.68
CA ASP A 110 33.61 21.16 8.20
C ASP A 110 34.27 21.24 6.82
N ALA A 111 33.81 22.23 6.08
CA ALA A 111 34.26 22.83 4.81
C ALA A 111 35.54 22.34 4.09
N ALA A 112 35.46 22.26 2.75
CA ALA A 112 36.55 22.56 1.82
C ALA A 112 35.99 23.00 0.44
N PRO A 113 36.74 23.70 -0.42
CA PRO A 113 36.43 25.07 -0.81
C PRO A 113 36.06 25.27 -2.29
N GLU A 114 35.61 26.49 -2.54
CA GLU A 114 35.47 27.24 -3.80
C GLU A 114 36.27 26.71 -5.01
N VAL A 115 35.56 26.52 -6.12
CA VAL A 115 36.10 26.33 -7.47
C VAL A 115 35.60 27.50 -8.35
N PRO A 116 36.43 28.05 -9.25
CA PRO A 116 36.30 29.43 -9.74
C PRO A 116 35.17 29.63 -10.74
N GLU A 117 34.70 30.87 -10.74
CA GLU A 117 33.78 31.49 -11.70
C GLU A 117 34.19 31.21 -13.15
N GLU A 118 33.30 30.58 -13.91
CA GLU A 118 33.33 30.59 -15.38
C GLU A 118 32.20 31.50 -15.88
N GLU A 119 32.63 32.65 -16.42
CA GLU A 119 31.84 33.76 -16.92
C GLU A 119 31.09 33.37 -18.22
N PRO A 120 29.74 33.30 -18.22
CA PRO A 120 28.97 33.19 -19.44
C PRO A 120 28.48 34.57 -19.85
N THR A 121 29.03 35.04 -20.97
CA THR A 121 28.68 36.23 -21.73
C THR A 121 27.17 36.46 -21.81
N ALA A 122 26.72 37.57 -21.20
CA ALA A 122 25.33 37.98 -21.16
C ALA A 122 24.82 38.47 -22.53
N PRO A 123 23.64 38.04 -23.00
CA PRO A 123 22.80 38.89 -23.82
C PRO A 123 22.10 39.92 -22.91
N ALA A 124 22.16 41.18 -23.33
CA ALA A 124 21.55 42.33 -22.65
C ALA A 124 20.08 42.08 -22.30
N ARG A 125 19.79 41.74 -21.03
CA ARG A 125 18.44 41.72 -20.47
C ARG A 125 18.13 43.10 -19.88
N SER A 126 17.45 43.87 -20.71
CA SER A 126 16.67 45.04 -20.38
C SER A 126 15.85 44.87 -19.09
N SER A 127 16.19 45.66 -18.07
CA SER A 127 15.24 46.51 -17.33
C SER A 127 13.91 45.91 -16.83
N ALA A 128 13.91 44.69 -16.29
CA ALA A 128 12.75 44.14 -15.55
C ALA A 128 12.99 44.05 -14.03
N ALA A 129 14.23 43.83 -13.58
CA ALA A 129 14.55 43.63 -12.16
C ALA A 129 14.38 44.89 -11.28
N ALA A 130 14.40 46.09 -11.87
CA ALA A 130 14.31 47.34 -11.11
C ALA A 130 12.88 47.76 -10.73
N ARG A 131 11.82 47.16 -11.30
CA ARG A 131 10.43 47.54 -10.98
C ARG A 131 9.83 46.82 -9.78
N ILE A 132 10.49 45.79 -9.24
CA ILE A 132 10.00 45.05 -8.06
C ILE A 132 10.50 45.70 -6.75
N ALA A 133 11.50 46.58 -6.80
CA ALA A 133 12.16 47.13 -5.62
C ALA A 133 11.41 48.30 -4.93
N SER A 134 10.39 48.90 -5.55
CA SER A 134 9.80 50.15 -5.03
C SER A 134 8.50 50.00 -4.22
N SER A 135 7.95 48.79 -4.08
CA SER A 135 6.80 48.54 -3.19
C SER A 135 7.24 47.72 -1.99
N LEU A 136 8.23 48.21 -1.24
CA LEU A 136 8.59 47.63 0.04
C LEU A 136 7.47 47.97 1.04
N PRO A 137 6.69 46.97 1.49
CA PRO A 137 5.61 47.23 2.40
C PRO A 137 6.19 47.65 3.76
N SER A 138 5.45 48.51 4.47
CA SER A 138 5.88 49.11 5.75
C SER A 138 6.42 48.05 6.73
N GLY A 139 7.34 48.43 7.62
CA GLY A 139 8.08 47.49 8.47
C GLY A 139 7.20 46.51 9.28
N ARG A 140 5.95 46.88 9.58
CA ARG A 140 4.97 45.98 10.23
C ARG A 140 4.46 44.88 9.31
N MET A 141 4.25 45.18 8.03
CA MET A 141 3.78 44.24 7.03
C MET A 141 4.85 43.17 6.71
N ARG A 142 6.14 43.54 6.79
CA ARG A 142 7.26 42.59 6.64
C ARG A 142 7.25 41.48 7.70
N TRP A 143 6.94 41.84 8.95
CA TRP A 143 6.84 40.87 10.03
C TRP A 143 5.65 39.92 9.87
N VAL A 144 4.51 40.43 9.41
CA VAL A 144 3.33 39.59 9.11
C VAL A 144 3.65 38.59 7.99
N TRP A 145 4.37 39.03 6.95
CA TRP A 145 4.79 38.16 5.85
C TRP A 145 5.74 37.05 6.33
N LEU A 146 6.75 37.39 7.13
CA LEU A 146 7.67 36.40 7.69
C LEU A 146 6.96 35.40 8.62
N ALA A 147 6.06 35.88 9.49
CA ALA A 147 5.29 35.00 10.36
C ALA A 147 4.41 34.03 9.56
N SER A 148 3.75 34.51 8.50
CA SER A 148 2.94 33.67 7.63
C SER A 148 3.77 32.60 6.91
N LEU A 149 4.98 32.95 6.46
CA LEU A 149 5.88 32.02 5.78
C LEU A 149 6.37 30.92 6.73
N VAL A 150 6.71 31.27 7.98
CA VAL A 150 7.10 30.30 9.00
C VAL A 150 5.94 29.37 9.34
N VAL A 151 4.73 29.90 9.52
CA VAL A 151 3.53 29.06 9.78
C VAL A 151 3.27 28.12 8.61
N ALA A 152 3.38 28.59 7.37
CA ALA A 152 3.23 27.73 6.19
C ALA A 152 4.27 26.59 6.19
N ILE A 153 5.55 26.90 6.39
CA ILE A 153 6.62 25.87 6.46
C ILE A 153 6.35 24.87 7.58
N VAL A 154 5.97 25.33 8.77
CA VAL A 154 5.67 24.45 9.91
C VAL A 154 4.47 23.56 9.61
N VAL A 155 3.38 24.10 9.04
CA VAL A 155 2.20 23.31 8.67
C VAL A 155 2.53 22.30 7.58
N THR A 156 3.29 22.70 6.54
CA THR A 156 3.71 21.79 5.49
C THR A 156 4.60 20.67 6.05
N ALA A 157 5.56 21.00 6.92
CA ALA A 157 6.40 20.03 7.60
C ALA A 157 5.57 19.07 8.47
N LEU A 158 4.58 19.58 9.21
CA LEU A 158 3.72 18.77 10.06
C LEU A 158 2.86 17.81 9.22
N VAL A 159 2.23 18.31 8.16
CA VAL A 159 1.45 17.48 7.23
C VAL A 159 2.33 16.45 6.54
N THR A 160 3.54 16.79 6.11
CA THR A 160 4.47 15.81 5.52
C THR A 160 4.98 14.81 6.54
N THR A 161 5.14 15.15 7.82
CA THR A 161 5.47 14.16 8.86
C THR A 161 4.31 13.22 9.18
N TRP A 162 3.06 13.67 9.07
CA TRP A 162 1.88 12.81 9.27
C TRP A 162 1.53 11.97 8.04
N MET A 163 1.84 12.47 6.84
CA MET A 163 1.66 11.72 5.58
C MET A 163 2.86 10.87 5.20
N ARG A 164 4.01 11.05 5.85
CA ARG A 164 5.12 10.10 5.73
C ARG A 164 4.57 8.75 6.19
N PRO A 165 4.49 7.73 5.32
CA PRO A 165 4.25 6.38 5.77
C PRO A 165 5.29 6.15 6.85
N SER A 166 4.88 5.85 8.07
CA SER A 166 5.75 5.72 9.24
C SER A 166 7.03 4.99 8.87
N ASP A 167 8.10 5.75 8.61
CA ASP A 167 9.36 5.24 8.10
C ASP A 167 9.97 4.38 9.22
N GLY A 168 9.81 3.06 9.11
CA GLY A 168 10.66 2.09 9.80
C GLY A 168 10.17 1.49 11.12
N ALA A 169 9.00 1.85 11.66
CA ALA A 169 8.53 1.20 12.90
C ALA A 169 7.75 -0.12 12.69
N GLY A 170 7.33 -0.43 11.45
CA GLY A 170 6.53 -1.64 11.17
C GLY A 170 6.91 -2.42 9.91
N GLN A 171 7.83 -1.89 9.08
CA GLN A 171 8.23 -2.53 7.83
C GLN A 171 9.32 -3.56 8.10
N LEU A 172 8.88 -4.78 8.38
CA LEU A 172 9.75 -5.83 8.91
C LEU A 172 10.37 -6.68 7.81
N ALA A 173 9.77 -6.74 6.63
CA ALA A 173 10.28 -7.52 5.51
C ALA A 173 9.94 -6.93 4.14
N SER A 174 10.85 -7.14 3.20
CA SER A 174 10.62 -6.97 1.77
C SER A 174 10.84 -8.29 1.06
N MET A 175 9.89 -8.67 0.22
CA MET A 175 9.97 -9.84 -0.66
C MET A 175 10.18 -9.35 -2.09
N HIS A 176 11.21 -9.85 -2.75
CA HIS A 176 11.48 -9.54 -4.15
C HIS A 176 10.91 -10.64 -5.05
N LEU A 177 10.56 -10.27 -6.28
CA LEU A 177 10.15 -11.21 -7.31
C LEU A 177 11.16 -12.37 -7.41
N GLN A 178 10.73 -13.58 -7.07
CA GLN A 178 11.58 -14.77 -7.13
C GLN A 178 11.44 -15.49 -8.46
N ALA A 179 10.23 -15.50 -9.02
CA ALA A 179 9.96 -16.12 -10.31
C ALA A 179 8.79 -15.42 -11.00
N ASP A 180 8.99 -15.10 -12.28
CA ASP A 180 7.89 -14.94 -13.23
C ASP A 180 7.37 -16.35 -13.54
N VAL A 181 6.25 -16.74 -12.93
CA VAL A 181 5.77 -18.11 -13.07
C VAL A 181 5.13 -18.26 -14.45
N VAL A 182 5.90 -18.75 -15.41
CA VAL A 182 5.39 -19.26 -16.69
C VAL A 182 5.30 -20.79 -16.60
N SER A 183 4.06 -21.25 -16.61
CA SER A 183 3.56 -22.60 -16.89
C SER A 183 3.95 -23.75 -15.94
N GLY A 184 2.92 -24.45 -15.44
CA GLY A 184 2.91 -25.90 -15.62
C GLY A 184 2.43 -26.78 -14.49
N ASP A 185 2.26 -26.29 -13.26
CA ASP A 185 1.76 -27.14 -12.17
C ASP A 185 0.44 -26.63 -11.61
N ARG A 186 -0.60 -27.43 -11.87
CA ARG A 186 -2.00 -27.21 -11.48
C ARG A 186 -2.11 -27.04 -9.96
N THR A 187 -2.23 -25.80 -9.50
CA THR A 187 -2.73 -25.53 -8.15
C THR A 187 -4.22 -25.81 -8.08
N ARG A 188 -4.58 -26.84 -7.31
CA ARG A 188 -5.94 -27.30 -7.05
C ARG A 188 -6.66 -26.29 -6.16
N GLY A 189 -7.18 -25.20 -6.74
CA GLY A 189 -7.86 -24.16 -5.97
C GLY A 189 -8.43 -22.97 -6.75
N GLY A 190 -8.51 -23.04 -8.08
CA GLY A 190 -9.10 -21.97 -8.88
C GLY A 190 -8.24 -20.72 -9.06
N MET A 191 -6.98 -20.74 -8.63
CA MET A 191 -5.93 -19.86 -9.18
C MET A 191 -5.43 -20.51 -10.48
N TRP A 192 -6.21 -20.36 -11.54
CA TRP A 192 -5.91 -20.93 -12.85
C TRP A 192 -4.73 -20.19 -13.50
N GLU A 193 -4.16 -20.83 -14.53
CA GLU A 193 -3.08 -20.38 -15.42
C GLU A 193 -3.39 -19.07 -16.15
N GLN A 194 -3.67 -17.99 -15.44
CA GLN A 194 -3.67 -16.67 -16.04
C GLN A 194 -2.22 -16.29 -16.29
N GLU A 195 -1.87 -16.06 -17.55
CA GLU A 195 -0.60 -15.48 -17.93
C GLU A 195 -0.30 -14.24 -17.05
N GLY A 196 0.91 -14.18 -16.50
CA GLY A 196 1.35 -13.05 -15.68
C GLY A 196 1.19 -13.22 -14.16
N VAL A 197 1.07 -14.45 -13.64
CA VAL A 197 1.27 -14.70 -12.20
C VAL A 197 2.74 -14.49 -11.85
N ARG A 198 3.00 -13.60 -10.90
CA ARG A 198 4.33 -13.34 -10.33
C ARG A 198 4.40 -13.88 -8.91
N TYR A 199 5.49 -14.57 -8.56
CA TYR A 199 5.70 -15.12 -7.22
C TYR A 199 6.81 -14.38 -6.48
N TYR A 200 6.50 -13.89 -5.27
CA TYR A 200 7.42 -13.08 -4.46
C TYR A 200 8.08 -13.86 -3.32
N GLY A 201 7.60 -15.06 -3.02
CA GLY A 201 8.16 -15.90 -1.95
C GLY A 201 7.13 -16.30 -0.89
N GLU A 202 7.65 -16.71 0.25
CA GLU A 202 6.88 -17.18 1.39
C GLU A 202 7.16 -16.29 2.61
N TYR A 203 6.11 -15.87 3.31
CA TYR A 203 6.18 -15.11 4.54
C TYR A 203 5.34 -15.78 5.63
N LEU A 204 5.98 -16.31 6.68
CA LEU A 204 5.30 -17.03 7.78
C LEU A 204 4.38 -18.16 7.27
N GLY A 205 4.77 -18.91 6.24
CA GLY A 205 3.92 -19.96 5.65
C GLY A 205 2.85 -19.47 4.66
N LEU A 206 2.80 -18.16 4.37
CA LEU A 206 1.95 -17.56 3.35
C LEU A 206 2.75 -17.38 2.06
N HIS A 207 2.32 -18.04 0.99
CA HIS A 207 2.85 -17.83 -0.35
C HIS A 207 2.19 -16.60 -0.97
N ILE A 208 3.01 -15.64 -1.43
CA ILE A 208 2.51 -14.36 -1.96
C ILE A 208 2.69 -14.31 -3.48
N TYR A 209 1.57 -14.01 -4.16
CA TYR A 209 1.48 -13.89 -5.60
C TYR A 209 0.94 -12.52 -5.99
N SER A 210 1.31 -12.03 -7.17
CA SER A 210 0.56 -10.96 -7.84
C SER A 210 0.05 -11.43 -9.19
N LEU A 211 -1.15 -11.00 -9.54
CA LEU A 211 -1.78 -11.23 -10.82
C LEU A 211 -2.30 -9.89 -11.35
N ARG A 212 -1.60 -9.31 -12.34
CA ARG A 212 -1.90 -7.96 -12.86
C ARG A 212 -1.92 -6.92 -11.73
N SER A 213 -3.07 -6.31 -11.44
CA SER A 213 -3.28 -5.34 -10.36
C SER A 213 -3.81 -5.97 -9.06
N CYS A 214 -3.72 -7.29 -8.92
CA CYS A 214 -4.16 -8.03 -7.74
C CYS A 214 -2.98 -8.63 -6.99
N LEU A 215 -3.10 -8.69 -5.66
CA LEU A 215 -2.19 -9.38 -4.76
C LEU A 215 -2.96 -10.46 -4.00
N GLN A 216 -2.36 -11.63 -3.84
CA GLN A 216 -3.02 -12.81 -3.30
C GLN A 216 -2.09 -13.59 -2.37
N ALA A 217 -2.63 -14.06 -1.25
CA ALA A 217 -1.96 -14.97 -0.33
C ALA A 217 -2.57 -16.36 -0.41
N ALA A 218 -1.71 -17.38 -0.34
CA ALA A 218 -2.10 -18.78 -0.33
C ALA A 218 -1.31 -19.57 0.71
N VAL A 219 -1.86 -20.69 1.19
CA VAL A 219 -1.25 -21.54 2.22
C VAL A 219 -1.03 -22.97 1.76
N GLY A 220 0.02 -23.57 2.32
CA GLY A 220 0.35 -24.98 2.16
C GLY A 220 0.83 -25.35 0.76
N ALA A 221 1.23 -26.62 0.60
CA ALA A 221 1.74 -27.16 -0.67
C ALA A 221 0.70 -27.10 -1.80
N THR A 222 -0.59 -27.16 -1.48
CA THR A 222 -1.68 -27.03 -2.45
C THR A 222 -1.93 -25.59 -2.87
N ARG A 223 -1.27 -24.62 -2.20
CA ARG A 223 -1.43 -23.17 -2.41
C ARG A 223 -2.90 -22.78 -2.40
N THR A 224 -3.59 -23.14 -1.32
CA THR A 224 -5.01 -22.81 -1.14
C THR A 224 -5.13 -21.30 -0.87
N PRO A 225 -5.91 -20.53 -1.65
CA PRO A 225 -6.01 -19.09 -1.46
C PRO A 225 -6.68 -18.77 -0.12
N VAL A 226 -6.12 -17.78 0.59
CA VAL A 226 -6.61 -17.33 1.91
C VAL A 226 -7.25 -15.95 1.82
N SER A 227 -6.59 -15.06 1.06
CA SER A 227 -6.99 -13.67 0.90
C SER A 227 -6.47 -13.14 -0.43
N GLY A 228 -7.16 -12.15 -0.98
CA GLY A 228 -6.71 -11.45 -2.17
C GLY A 228 -7.43 -10.11 -2.32
N THR A 229 -6.70 -9.13 -2.83
CA THR A 229 -7.22 -7.79 -3.11
C THR A 229 -6.72 -7.33 -4.47
N CYS A 230 -7.57 -6.61 -5.20
CA CYS A 230 -7.20 -5.94 -6.45
C CYS A 230 -7.25 -4.42 -6.26
N ALA A 231 -6.33 -3.73 -6.90
CA ALA A 231 -6.35 -2.28 -7.05
C ALA A 231 -6.80 -1.88 -8.47
N GLY A 232 -7.36 -0.67 -8.58
CA GLY A 232 -7.61 -0.02 -9.85
C GLY A 232 -6.31 0.34 -10.57
N GLU A 233 -6.40 0.71 -11.84
CA GLU A 233 -5.24 1.12 -12.64
C GLU A 233 -4.46 2.26 -11.98
N GLY A 234 -3.14 2.16 -11.99
CA GLY A 234 -2.23 3.16 -11.41
C GLY A 234 -2.13 3.16 -9.88
N LEU A 235 -2.90 2.33 -9.17
CA LEU A 235 -2.80 2.20 -7.71
C LEU A 235 -2.06 0.91 -7.31
N PRO A 236 -1.18 0.96 -6.29
CA PRO A 236 -0.53 -0.23 -5.78
C PRO A 236 -1.56 -1.12 -5.05
N PRO A 237 -1.63 -2.43 -5.34
CA PRO A 237 -2.48 -3.32 -4.56
C PRO A 237 -1.96 -3.46 -3.14
N ILE A 238 -2.88 -3.32 -2.19
CA ILE A 238 -2.68 -3.47 -0.75
C ILE A 238 -3.61 -4.58 -0.28
N MET A 239 -3.07 -5.56 0.44
CA MET A 239 -3.84 -6.67 1.00
C MET A 239 -3.56 -6.78 2.49
N ASP A 240 -4.61 -6.70 3.29
CA ASP A 240 -4.54 -6.90 4.74
C ASP A 240 -5.07 -8.29 5.08
N ILE A 241 -4.31 -9.07 5.85
CA ILE A 241 -4.75 -10.34 6.42
C ILE A 241 -4.80 -10.21 7.93
N TYR A 242 -5.98 -10.42 8.49
CA TYR A 242 -6.23 -10.36 9.92
C TYR A 242 -6.22 -11.78 10.50
N PHE A 243 -5.47 -11.97 11.56
CA PHE A 243 -5.35 -13.23 12.30
C PHE A 243 -5.82 -13.02 13.72
N GLY A 244 -6.50 -14.01 14.29
CA GLY A 244 -7.03 -13.91 15.65
C GLY A 244 -8.28 -13.02 15.74
N GLY A 245 -9.12 -13.33 16.72
CA GLY A 245 -10.48 -12.80 16.83
C GLY A 245 -11.52 -13.88 16.58
N THR A 246 -12.58 -13.89 17.39
CA THR A 246 -13.68 -14.85 17.33
C THR A 246 -14.59 -14.68 16.10
N SER A 247 -14.20 -13.84 15.14
CA SER A 247 -15.09 -13.27 14.13
C SER A 247 -14.69 -13.51 12.68
N SER A 248 -13.61 -14.24 12.37
CA SER A 248 -13.36 -14.65 10.98
C SER A 248 -14.24 -15.86 10.65
N GLY A 249 -15.43 -15.60 10.10
CA GLY A 249 -16.39 -16.60 9.62
C GLY A 249 -15.90 -17.50 8.46
N GLY A 250 -14.60 -17.50 8.17
CA GLY A 250 -13.94 -18.43 7.25
C GLY A 250 -12.87 -19.20 8.00
N SER A 251 -13.05 -20.51 8.13
CA SER A 251 -12.02 -21.44 8.62
C SER A 251 -10.94 -21.63 7.55
N PHE A 252 -10.23 -20.58 7.20
CA PHE A 252 -9.01 -20.77 6.43
C PHE A 252 -7.91 -21.28 7.36
N ALA A 253 -7.13 -22.25 6.90
CA ALA A 253 -6.02 -22.78 7.68
C ALA A 253 -4.94 -21.69 7.82
N VAL A 254 -4.84 -21.10 9.00
CA VAL A 254 -3.76 -20.17 9.34
C VAL A 254 -2.48 -21.00 9.57
N PRO A 255 -1.34 -20.67 8.94
CA PRO A 255 -0.09 -21.40 9.18
C PRO A 255 0.35 -21.32 10.65
N ASP A 256 0.95 -22.39 11.15
CA ASP A 256 1.45 -22.46 12.54
C ASP A 256 2.41 -21.32 12.86
N ALA A 257 3.28 -20.95 11.91
CA ALA A 257 4.21 -19.84 12.06
C ALA A 257 3.52 -18.49 12.32
N VAL A 258 2.33 -18.25 11.74
CA VAL A 258 1.55 -17.04 12.02
C VAL A 258 0.92 -17.11 13.41
N LEU A 259 0.41 -18.27 13.81
CA LEU A 259 -0.19 -18.46 15.14
C LEU A 259 0.84 -18.34 16.26
N GLU A 260 2.06 -18.84 16.05
CA GLU A 260 3.17 -18.71 16.98
C GLU A 260 3.66 -17.26 17.10
N ARG A 261 3.69 -16.52 15.97
CA ARG A 261 4.08 -15.11 15.91
C ARG A 261 3.03 -14.19 16.55
N TYR A 262 1.74 -14.47 16.34
CA TYR A 262 0.61 -13.67 16.82
C TYR A 262 -0.36 -14.53 17.63
N PRO A 263 0.03 -14.99 18.84
CA PRO A 263 -0.82 -15.84 19.67
C PRO A 263 -2.13 -15.13 20.07
N ASP A 264 -2.09 -13.81 20.20
CA ASP A 264 -3.24 -12.98 20.51
C ASP A 264 -3.99 -12.48 19.26
N GLY A 265 -3.46 -12.74 18.06
CA GLY A 265 -3.91 -12.16 16.81
C GLY A 265 -3.13 -10.91 16.40
N GLY A 266 -3.25 -10.54 15.13
CA GLY A 266 -2.52 -9.44 14.50
C GLY A 266 -3.00 -9.18 13.08
N VAL A 267 -2.39 -8.21 12.42
CA VAL A 267 -2.59 -7.92 11.00
C VAL A 267 -1.27 -7.97 10.25
N LEU A 268 -1.26 -8.63 9.10
CA LEU A 268 -0.19 -8.56 8.11
C LEU A 268 -0.71 -7.76 6.92
N ARG A 269 -0.03 -6.66 6.59
CA ARG A 269 -0.30 -5.85 5.41
C ARG A 269 0.77 -6.09 4.36
N PHE A 270 0.33 -6.47 3.17
CA PHE A 270 1.18 -6.67 2.00
C PHE A 270 0.93 -5.55 1.00
N THR A 271 1.97 -4.82 0.61
CA THR A 271 1.89 -3.73 -0.37
C THR A 271 2.82 -4.01 -1.54
N LEU A 272 2.28 -4.11 -2.75
CA LEU A 272 3.10 -4.24 -3.96
C LEU A 272 3.57 -2.86 -4.43
N ARG A 273 4.88 -2.66 -4.59
CA ARG A 273 5.44 -1.48 -5.25
C ARG A 273 6.53 -1.90 -6.23
N GLY A 274 6.28 -1.71 -7.52
CA GLY A 274 7.16 -2.23 -8.57
C GLY A 274 7.22 -3.75 -8.50
N ASP A 275 8.45 -4.29 -8.42
CA ASP A 275 8.70 -5.75 -8.36
C ASP A 275 9.03 -6.23 -6.94
N ALA A 276 8.61 -5.49 -5.91
CA ALA A 276 8.77 -5.86 -4.52
C ALA A 276 7.44 -5.79 -3.76
N VAL A 277 7.21 -6.78 -2.90
CA VAL A 277 6.12 -6.77 -1.92
C VAL A 277 6.71 -6.44 -0.56
N PHE A 278 6.18 -5.38 0.04
CA PHE A 278 6.54 -4.96 1.38
C PHE A 278 5.54 -5.52 2.37
N VAL A 279 6.04 -5.99 3.52
CA VAL A 279 5.24 -6.56 4.59
C VAL A 279 5.34 -5.68 5.83
N ASP A 280 4.19 -5.17 6.26
CA ASP A 280 4.04 -4.47 7.52
C ASP A 280 3.27 -5.38 8.49
N GLU A 281 3.79 -5.50 9.71
CA GLU A 281 3.11 -6.22 10.80
C GLU A 281 2.46 -5.21 11.75
N GLY A 282 1.31 -5.54 12.31
CA GLY A 282 0.66 -4.70 13.30
C GLY A 282 -0.28 -5.48 14.22
N ASP A 283 -0.66 -4.83 15.33
CA ASP A 283 -1.67 -5.36 16.23
C ASP A 283 -3.08 -5.20 15.66
N LEU A 284 -4.03 -6.02 16.15
CA LEU A 284 -5.44 -5.86 15.78
C LEU A 284 -5.96 -4.50 16.25
N PRO A 285 -6.64 -3.72 15.37
CA PRO A 285 -7.19 -2.44 15.76
C PRO A 285 -8.18 -2.58 16.93
N GLY A 286 -8.00 -1.76 17.95
CA GLY A 286 -8.86 -1.74 19.15
C GLY A 286 -8.34 -2.56 20.35
N ARG A 287 -7.12 -3.10 20.28
CA ARG A 287 -6.40 -3.65 21.43
C ARG A 287 -5.20 -2.77 21.77
N THR A 288 -5.40 -1.81 22.66
CA THR A 288 -4.35 -1.01 23.31
C THR A 288 -4.71 -0.84 24.77
#